data_AF-A0A954L400-F1
#
_entry.id   AF-A0A954L400-F1
#
_cell.length_a   1.000
_cell.length_b   1.000
_cell.length_c   1.000
_cell.angle_alpha   90.00
_cell.angle_beta   90.00
_cell.angle_gamma   90.00
#
_symmetry.space_group_name_H-M   'P 1'
#
loop_
_entity.id
_entity.type
_entity.pdbx_description
1 polymer ?
#
loop_
_entity_poly.entity_id
_entity_poly.type
_entity_poly.pdbx_seq_one_letter_code
_entity_poly.pdbx_strand_id
1 'polypeptide(L)'
;MELRSTEKFNWPTVLRVAQTLLMYSVAGCAAGSSDVGPFGPAEESPLLVPFAGHWVCDAEKTFAAMRASGATEEQIASLRKLTDEHPEFGGVHPDMTISGNVAVTDPVSIGPLRLVSEYRFFRMHRHGDKACGQAWHHEDRFDPGDMSKCYVRLQLIDDALHFDLRMRDELIDLDNPDLRSSPPVEGGSPANCQADDPPGEDWGAWTTCVFTRQP
;
A
#
# COMPACT_ATOMS: atom_id res chain seq x y z
N MET A 1 -29.70 14.24 -5.78
CA MET A 1 -28.29 14.01 -6.15
C MET A 1 -27.48 15.05 -5.39
N GLU A 2 -27.17 14.74 -4.13
CA GLU A 2 -26.43 15.65 -3.25
C GLU A 2 -24.93 15.53 -3.57
N LEU A 3 -24.31 16.67 -3.89
CA LEU A 3 -22.87 16.76 -4.10
C LEU A 3 -22.20 16.54 -2.75
N ARG A 4 -21.49 15.40 -2.62
CA ARG A 4 -20.69 15.08 -1.43
C ARG A 4 -19.68 16.21 -1.19
N SER A 5 -19.64 16.65 0.06
CA SER A 5 -18.65 17.58 0.62
C SER A 5 -17.25 17.22 0.15
N THR A 6 -16.53 18.17 -0.44
CA THR A 6 -15.10 18.06 -0.76
C THR A 6 -14.33 17.99 0.56
N GLU A 7 -14.11 16.77 1.07
CA GLU A 7 -13.17 16.55 2.16
C GLU A 7 -11.81 17.11 1.75
N LYS A 8 -11.27 18.00 2.58
CA LYS A 8 -10.00 18.66 2.31
C LYS A 8 -8.90 17.62 2.31
N PHE A 9 -8.18 17.53 1.20
CA PHE A 9 -7.03 16.65 1.04
C PHE A 9 -5.98 16.95 2.12
N ASN A 10 -5.75 16.00 3.03
CA ASN A 10 -4.89 16.18 4.20
C ASN A 10 -3.42 15.89 3.84
N TRP A 11 -2.74 16.93 3.33
CA TRP A 11 -1.32 16.99 2.96
C TRP A 11 -0.29 16.36 3.92
N PRO A 12 -0.43 16.45 5.26
CA PRO A 12 0.46 15.80 6.21
C PRO A 12 0.66 14.29 5.96
N THR A 13 -0.34 13.60 5.41
CA THR A 13 -0.26 12.15 5.16
C THR A 13 0.70 11.80 4.02
N VAL A 14 0.65 12.55 2.91
CA VAL A 14 1.50 12.29 1.72
C VAL A 14 2.95 12.68 1.99
N LEU A 15 3.17 13.78 2.72
CA LEU A 15 4.53 14.19 3.09
C LEU A 15 5.13 13.30 4.19
N ARG A 16 4.29 12.66 5.04
CA ARG A 16 4.74 11.70 6.06
C ARG A 16 5.18 10.37 5.47
N VAL A 17 4.53 9.83 4.44
CA VAL A 17 5.05 8.62 3.76
C VAL A 17 6.47 8.85 3.22
N ALA A 18 6.79 10.08 2.78
CA ALA A 18 8.16 10.45 2.39
C ALA A 18 9.09 10.80 3.57
N GLN A 19 8.56 11.26 4.71
CA GLN A 19 9.34 11.67 5.89
C GLN A 19 9.57 10.56 6.92
N THR A 20 8.70 9.54 7.01
CA THR A 20 8.84 8.40 7.94
C THR A 20 10.10 7.59 7.59
N LEU A 21 10.47 7.54 6.31
CA LEU A 21 11.71 6.96 5.79
C LEU A 21 13.01 7.54 6.38
N LEU A 22 12.98 8.66 7.11
CA LEU A 22 14.18 9.37 7.57
C LEU A 22 14.57 9.14 9.04
N MET A 23 13.79 8.41 9.85
CA MET A 23 13.93 8.46 11.31
C MET A 23 13.89 7.09 12.03
N TYR A 24 14.76 6.13 11.70
CA TYR A 24 14.97 4.97 12.60
C TYR A 24 16.43 4.62 12.89
N SER A 25 16.67 4.41 14.19
CA SER A 25 17.96 4.19 14.85
C SER A 25 18.18 2.70 15.12
N VAL A 26 19.43 2.30 14.94
CA VAL A 26 19.96 0.94 14.99
C VAL A 26 19.74 0.24 16.35
N ALA A 27 18.99 -0.86 16.35
CA ALA A 27 19.05 -1.88 17.41
C ALA A 27 18.80 -3.28 16.80
N GLY A 28 19.87 -3.90 16.30
CA GLY A 28 19.82 -5.20 15.65
C GLY A 28 19.83 -6.38 16.63
N CYS A 29 18.84 -7.26 16.48
CA CYS A 29 18.93 -8.67 16.92
C CYS A 29 18.92 -9.54 15.66
N ALA A 30 20.08 -10.10 15.32
CA ALA A 30 20.23 -11.04 14.21
C ALA A 30 19.70 -12.43 14.62
N ALA A 31 18.47 -12.75 14.20
CA ALA A 31 17.95 -14.11 14.15
C ALA A 31 17.69 -14.47 12.68
N GLY A 32 18.07 -15.68 12.28
CA GLY A 32 18.26 -16.10 10.88
C GLY A 32 17.22 -15.59 9.89
N SER A 33 17.69 -14.97 8.82
CA SER A 33 16.86 -14.41 7.75
C SER A 33 16.23 -15.55 6.93
N SER A 34 15.05 -16.00 7.31
CA SER A 34 14.15 -16.54 6.30
C SER A 34 13.74 -15.37 5.39
N ASP A 35 13.76 -15.55 4.07
CA ASP A 35 13.16 -14.60 3.10
C ASP A 35 11.63 -14.41 3.30
N VAL A 36 11.10 -15.10 4.30
CA VAL A 36 9.75 -15.09 4.78
C VAL A 36 9.65 -14.03 5.87
N GLY A 37 8.91 -12.95 5.59
CA GLY A 37 8.63 -11.88 6.54
C GLY A 37 7.89 -12.37 7.82
N PRO A 38 7.57 -11.47 8.76
CA PRO A 38 7.05 -11.84 10.08
C PRO A 38 5.70 -12.58 10.05
N PHE A 39 4.96 -12.52 8.94
CA PHE A 39 3.68 -13.20 8.75
C PHE A 39 3.78 -14.61 8.17
N GLY A 40 4.99 -15.15 7.98
CA GLY A 40 5.13 -16.47 7.36
C GLY A 40 4.95 -16.42 5.83
N PRO A 41 4.90 -17.60 5.18
CA PRO A 41 4.89 -17.69 3.71
C PRO A 41 3.62 -17.09 3.11
N ALA A 42 3.67 -16.73 1.83
CA ALA A 42 2.49 -16.32 1.08
C ALA A 42 1.42 -17.43 1.11
N GLU A 43 0.15 -17.03 1.23
CA GLU A 43 -1.00 -17.91 1.14
C GLU A 43 -1.65 -17.73 -0.23
N GLU A 44 -2.07 -18.83 -0.84
CA GLU A 44 -2.77 -18.81 -2.12
C GLU A 44 -4.13 -18.11 -1.99
N SER A 45 -4.48 -17.32 -3.00
CA SER A 45 -5.80 -16.70 -3.09
C SER A 45 -6.30 -16.69 -4.53
N PRO A 46 -7.29 -17.53 -4.87
CA PRO A 46 -7.95 -17.50 -6.17
C PRO A 46 -8.47 -16.11 -6.57
N LEU A 47 -8.92 -15.31 -5.60
CA LEU A 47 -9.36 -13.93 -5.84
C LEU A 47 -8.24 -13.02 -6.37
N LEU A 48 -7.00 -13.23 -5.93
CA LEU A 48 -5.86 -12.36 -6.24
C LEU A 48 -5.06 -12.81 -7.46
N VAL A 49 -5.33 -14.01 -8.00
CA VAL A 49 -4.70 -14.53 -9.22
C VAL A 49 -4.67 -13.51 -10.38
N PRO A 50 -5.73 -12.75 -10.69
CA PRO A 50 -5.70 -11.77 -11.79
C PRO A 50 -4.64 -10.66 -11.59
N PHE A 51 -4.33 -10.32 -10.34
CA PHE A 51 -3.36 -9.28 -10.01
C PHE A 51 -1.95 -9.82 -9.81
N ALA A 52 -1.74 -11.14 -9.86
CA ALA A 52 -0.42 -11.73 -9.71
C ALA A 52 0.54 -11.33 -10.84
N GLY A 53 1.81 -11.10 -10.49
CA GLY A 53 2.86 -10.70 -11.42
C GLY A 53 3.77 -9.62 -10.85
N HIS A 54 4.75 -9.20 -11.66
CA HIS A 54 5.61 -8.07 -11.37
C HIS A 54 5.09 -6.81 -12.07
N TRP A 55 5.07 -5.71 -11.33
CA TRP A 55 4.36 -4.47 -11.64
C TRP A 55 5.30 -3.29 -11.44
N VAL A 56 5.48 -2.51 -12.51
CA VAL A 56 6.35 -1.32 -12.52
C VAL A 56 5.49 -0.07 -12.32
N CYS A 57 5.84 0.76 -11.35
CA CYS A 57 5.10 1.97 -11.05
C CYS A 57 5.22 2.98 -12.20
N ASP A 58 4.08 3.42 -12.74
CA ASP A 58 4.02 4.43 -13.79
C ASP A 58 3.69 5.77 -13.14
N ALA A 59 4.72 6.59 -12.89
CA ALA A 59 4.58 7.86 -12.20
C ALA A 59 3.63 8.82 -12.94
N GLU A 60 3.66 8.87 -14.28
CA GLU A 60 2.79 9.77 -15.04
C GLU A 60 1.33 9.35 -14.99
N LYS A 61 1.05 8.05 -15.12
CA LYS A 61 -0.32 7.53 -14.95
C LYS A 61 -0.80 7.70 -13.51
N THR A 62 0.11 7.54 -12.54
CA THR A 62 -0.19 7.80 -11.12
C THR A 62 -0.58 9.26 -10.90
N PHE A 63 0.20 10.22 -11.40
CA PHE A 63 -0.15 11.64 -11.31
C PHE A 63 -1.47 11.96 -12.02
N ALA A 64 -1.75 11.35 -13.17
CA ALA A 64 -3.03 11.50 -13.86
C ALA A 64 -4.20 10.97 -13.03
N ALA A 65 -4.05 9.80 -12.40
CA ALA A 65 -5.05 9.23 -11.50
C ALA A 65 -5.27 10.11 -10.26
N MET A 66 -4.20 10.64 -9.67
CA MET A 66 -4.29 11.55 -8.53
C MET A 66 -5.05 12.84 -8.87
N ARG A 67 -4.77 13.45 -10.04
CA ARG A 67 -5.54 14.62 -10.53
C ARG A 67 -7.02 14.28 -10.71
N ALA A 68 -7.33 13.12 -11.29
CA ALA A 68 -8.71 12.67 -11.48
C ALA A 68 -9.45 12.46 -10.14
N SER A 69 -8.71 12.09 -9.09
CA SER A 69 -9.20 11.99 -7.71
C SER A 69 -9.22 13.32 -6.95
N GLY A 70 -8.85 14.43 -7.59
CA GLY A 70 -8.96 15.78 -7.03
C GLY A 70 -7.69 16.36 -6.41
N ALA A 71 -6.52 15.73 -6.61
CA ALA A 71 -5.26 16.34 -6.20
C ALA A 71 -4.98 17.64 -6.99
N THR A 72 -4.47 18.69 -6.31
CA THR A 72 -4.14 19.97 -6.95
C THR A 72 -2.82 19.90 -7.69
N GLU A 73 -2.62 20.78 -8.67
CA GLU A 73 -1.37 20.83 -9.45
C GLU A 73 -0.15 21.13 -8.58
N GLU A 74 -0.31 21.93 -7.51
CA GLU A 74 0.78 22.17 -6.54
C GLU A 74 1.20 20.88 -5.83
N GLN A 75 0.26 19.96 -5.57
CA GLN A 75 0.57 18.67 -4.95
C GLN A 75 1.30 17.75 -5.90
N ILE A 76 0.80 17.66 -7.12
CA ILE A 76 1.42 16.88 -8.18
C ILE A 76 2.83 17.42 -8.47
N ALA A 77 3.01 18.74 -8.55
CA ALA A 77 4.31 19.36 -8.79
C ALA A 77 5.31 19.10 -7.65
N SER A 78 4.85 19.16 -6.40
CA SER A 78 5.72 18.88 -5.24
C SER A 78 6.13 17.42 -5.17
N LEU A 79 5.20 16.49 -5.41
CA LEU A 79 5.50 15.06 -5.43
C LEU A 79 6.42 14.71 -6.60
N ARG A 80 6.16 15.26 -7.79
CA ARG A 80 7.04 15.11 -8.96
C ARG A 80 8.46 15.60 -8.67
N LYS A 81 8.59 16.77 -8.05
CA LYS A 81 9.90 17.29 -7.63
C LYS A 81 10.61 16.30 -6.71
N LEU A 82 9.91 15.75 -5.71
CA LEU A 82 10.47 14.75 -4.80
C LEU A 82 10.94 13.50 -5.56
N THR A 83 10.13 12.97 -6.47
CA THR A 83 10.50 11.76 -7.24
C THR A 83 11.63 12.01 -8.24
N ASP A 84 11.74 13.24 -8.77
CA ASP A 84 12.84 13.65 -9.64
C ASP A 84 14.15 13.84 -8.87
N GLU A 85 14.07 14.34 -7.62
CA GLU A 85 15.21 14.52 -6.73
C GLU A 85 15.70 13.20 -6.10
N HIS A 86 14.81 12.20 -6.00
CA HIS A 86 15.06 10.90 -5.39
C HIS A 86 14.65 9.74 -6.30
N PRO A 87 15.32 9.53 -7.45
CA PRO A 87 15.01 8.44 -8.37
C PRO A 87 15.15 7.05 -7.73
N GLU A 88 15.91 6.93 -6.62
CA GLU A 88 16.03 5.70 -5.84
C GLU A 88 14.70 5.17 -5.29
N PHE A 89 13.66 6.00 -5.20
CA PHE A 89 12.32 5.61 -4.74
C PHE A 89 11.44 4.94 -5.81
N GLY A 90 11.91 4.81 -7.05
CA GLY A 90 11.16 4.14 -8.12
C GLY A 90 9.94 4.94 -8.60
N GLY A 91 9.92 6.26 -8.39
CA GLY A 91 8.79 7.12 -8.71
C GLY A 91 7.92 7.39 -7.48
N VAL A 92 6.59 7.33 -7.62
CA VAL A 92 5.63 7.62 -6.52
C VAL A 92 5.52 6.46 -5.53
N HIS A 93 5.87 5.26 -5.98
CA HIS A 93 5.84 4.03 -5.22
C HIS A 93 6.87 3.08 -5.85
N PRO A 94 7.61 2.28 -5.09
CA PRO A 94 8.53 1.30 -5.67
C PRO A 94 7.78 0.26 -6.50
N ASP A 95 8.45 -0.38 -7.45
CA ASP A 95 7.91 -1.51 -8.20
C ASP A 95 7.50 -2.64 -7.23
N MET A 96 6.62 -3.55 -7.62
CA MET A 96 6.19 -4.62 -6.73
C MET A 96 5.89 -5.93 -7.44
N THR A 97 6.00 -7.02 -6.70
CA THR A 97 5.54 -8.35 -7.12
C THR A 97 4.41 -8.82 -6.23
N ILE A 98 3.29 -9.18 -6.85
CA ILE A 98 2.13 -9.78 -6.18
C ILE A 98 2.16 -11.29 -6.41
N SER A 99 2.14 -12.06 -5.31
CA SER A 99 2.05 -13.53 -5.31
C SER A 99 1.20 -14.02 -4.14
N GLY A 100 0.17 -14.81 -4.44
CA GLY A 100 -0.83 -15.20 -3.43
C GLY A 100 -1.50 -13.98 -2.82
N ASN A 101 -1.41 -13.84 -1.49
CA ASN A 101 -1.91 -12.69 -0.73
C ASN A 101 -0.82 -11.71 -0.27
N VAL A 102 0.33 -11.69 -0.93
CA VAL A 102 1.44 -10.79 -0.59
C VAL A 102 1.79 -9.93 -1.80
N ALA A 103 1.98 -8.63 -1.57
CA ALA A 103 2.74 -7.78 -2.48
C ALA A 103 4.05 -7.39 -1.80
N VAL A 104 5.19 -7.65 -2.44
CA VAL A 104 6.51 -7.26 -1.95
C VAL A 104 7.06 -6.23 -2.91
N THR A 105 7.56 -5.11 -2.40
CA THR A 105 8.16 -4.10 -3.25
C THR A 105 9.57 -4.47 -3.66
N ASP A 106 10.02 -3.94 -4.78
CA ASP A 106 11.42 -3.93 -5.13
C ASP A 106 12.20 -3.13 -4.07
N PRO A 107 13.45 -3.53 -3.78
CA PRO A 107 14.23 -2.88 -2.77
C PRO A 107 14.65 -1.46 -3.16
N VAL A 108 14.37 -0.52 -2.28
CA VAL A 108 14.83 0.86 -2.34
C VAL A 108 16.14 0.99 -1.56
N SER A 109 17.14 1.63 -2.14
CA SER A 109 18.44 1.84 -1.47
C SER A 109 18.57 3.28 -0.99
N ILE A 110 18.65 3.47 0.32
CA ILE A 110 18.87 4.78 0.96
C ILE A 110 20.21 4.73 1.69
N GLY A 111 21.28 5.14 1.01
CA GLY A 111 22.64 5.02 1.52
C GLY A 111 23.01 3.55 1.78
N PRO A 112 23.38 3.16 3.03
CA PRO A 112 23.69 1.76 3.36
C PRO A 112 22.44 0.90 3.63
N LEU A 113 21.25 1.51 3.72
CA LEU A 113 20.01 0.81 4.02
C LEU A 113 19.35 0.31 2.73
N ARG A 114 18.78 -0.90 2.80
CA ARG A 114 17.98 -1.49 1.74
C ARG A 114 16.60 -1.80 2.31
N LEU A 115 15.62 -1.00 1.93
CA LEU A 115 14.25 -1.10 2.40
C LEU A 115 13.44 -1.91 1.40
N VAL A 116 12.68 -2.85 1.92
CA VAL A 116 11.72 -3.65 1.16
C VAL A 116 10.42 -3.55 1.90
N SER A 117 9.37 -3.03 1.26
CA SER A 117 8.05 -2.95 1.85
C SER A 117 7.24 -4.20 1.52
N GLU A 118 6.30 -4.56 2.39
CA GLU A 118 5.40 -5.70 2.20
C GLU A 118 3.95 -5.28 2.48
N TYR A 119 3.03 -5.69 1.61
CA TYR A 119 1.59 -5.69 1.85
C TYR A 119 1.10 -7.12 2.03
N ARG A 120 0.56 -7.43 3.20
CA ARG A 120 -0.11 -8.71 3.48
C ARG A 120 -1.62 -8.55 3.39
N PHE A 121 -2.23 -9.03 2.31
CA PHE A 121 -3.67 -8.91 2.06
C PHE A 121 -4.49 -9.88 2.90
N PHE A 122 -5.59 -9.38 3.46
CA PHE A 122 -6.56 -10.18 4.19
C PHE A 122 -7.97 -9.59 4.12
N ARG A 123 -8.99 -10.42 4.41
CA ARG A 123 -10.41 -10.06 4.28
C ARG A 123 -10.76 -9.48 2.90
N MET A 124 -10.07 -9.97 1.88
CA MET A 124 -10.28 -9.60 0.48
C MET A 124 -11.63 -10.13 -0.01
N HIS A 125 -12.28 -9.37 -0.87
CA HIS A 125 -13.56 -9.72 -1.48
C HIS A 125 -13.78 -8.97 -2.80
N ARG A 126 -14.59 -9.54 -3.70
CA ARG A 126 -14.73 -9.09 -5.09
C ARG A 126 -15.90 -8.14 -5.32
N HIS A 127 -15.64 -6.95 -5.85
CA HIS A 127 -16.63 -5.97 -6.33
C HIS A 127 -16.59 -5.87 -7.85
N GLY A 128 -17.21 -6.81 -8.55
CA GLY A 128 -17.16 -6.86 -10.02
C GLY A 128 -15.74 -7.13 -10.52
N ASP A 129 -15.15 -6.13 -11.18
CA ASP A 129 -13.78 -6.13 -11.72
C ASP A 129 -12.71 -5.69 -10.69
N LYS A 130 -13.14 -5.22 -9.51
CA LYS A 130 -12.27 -4.80 -8.41
C LYS A 130 -12.22 -5.84 -7.29
N ALA A 131 -11.09 -5.92 -6.59
CA ALA A 131 -11.01 -6.56 -5.27
C ALA A 131 -10.75 -5.49 -4.19
N CYS A 132 -11.44 -5.58 -3.06
CA CYS A 132 -11.25 -4.70 -1.91
C CYS A 132 -10.93 -5.54 -0.67
N GLY A 133 -10.19 -4.98 0.27
CA GLY A 133 -9.98 -5.60 1.57
C GLY A 133 -9.07 -4.79 2.46
N GLN A 134 -8.40 -5.48 3.36
CA GLN A 134 -7.43 -4.90 4.29
C GLN A 134 -6.03 -5.43 3.97
N ALA A 135 -5.02 -4.69 4.36
CA ALA A 135 -3.66 -5.20 4.36
C ALA A 135 -2.89 -4.72 5.59
N TRP A 136 -1.91 -5.53 6.00
CA TRP A 136 -0.80 -5.07 6.83
C TRP A 136 0.28 -4.55 5.90
N HIS A 137 0.67 -3.29 6.08
CA HIS A 137 1.75 -2.66 5.35
C HIS A 137 2.97 -2.56 6.26
N HIS A 138 4.09 -3.12 5.83
CA HIS A 138 5.41 -2.92 6.41
C HIS A 138 6.18 -1.95 5.53
N GLU A 139 6.64 -0.83 6.10
CA GLU A 139 7.55 0.06 5.41
C GLU A 139 8.93 -0.61 5.26
N ASP A 140 9.43 -1.22 6.34
CA ASP A 140 10.56 -2.15 6.35
C ASP A 140 10.09 -3.56 6.74
N ARG A 141 10.11 -4.48 5.77
CA ARG A 141 9.77 -5.90 5.94
C ARG A 141 10.60 -6.58 7.03
N PHE A 142 11.78 -6.05 7.35
CA PHE A 142 12.68 -6.60 8.37
C PHE A 142 12.57 -5.91 9.73
N ASP A 143 11.79 -4.83 9.85
CA ASP A 143 11.45 -4.18 11.13
C ASP A 143 9.96 -4.38 11.47
N PRO A 144 9.63 -5.27 12.42
CA PRO A 144 8.24 -5.48 12.84
C PRO A 144 7.66 -4.30 13.63
N GLY A 145 8.46 -3.30 14.02
CA GLY A 145 8.01 -2.10 14.72
C GLY A 145 7.23 -1.13 13.84
N ASP A 146 7.35 -1.25 12.52
CA ASP A 146 6.81 -0.28 11.55
C ASP A 146 5.73 -0.89 10.65
N MET A 147 4.70 -1.47 11.29
CA MET A 147 3.52 -1.96 10.58
C MET A 147 2.35 -1.01 10.72
N SER A 148 1.68 -0.76 9.61
CA SER A 148 0.44 0.00 9.56
C SER A 148 -0.67 -0.83 8.94
N LYS A 149 -1.89 -0.70 9.44
CA LYS A 149 -3.07 -1.28 8.79
C LYS A 149 -3.58 -0.34 7.72
N CYS A 150 -3.93 -0.87 6.56
CA CYS A 150 -4.53 -0.10 5.49
C CYS A 150 -5.73 -0.82 4.86
N TYR A 151 -6.58 -0.03 4.20
CA TYR A 151 -7.51 -0.57 3.21
C TYR A 151 -6.88 -0.51 1.83
N VAL A 152 -7.16 -1.54 1.04
CA VAL A 152 -6.63 -1.68 -0.32
C VAL A 152 -7.75 -1.92 -1.32
N ARG A 153 -7.53 -1.45 -2.54
CA ARG A 153 -8.33 -1.78 -3.72
C ARG A 153 -7.42 -2.12 -4.88
N LEU A 154 -7.73 -3.22 -5.55
CA LEU A 154 -7.03 -3.71 -6.71
C LEU A 154 -8.01 -3.73 -7.88
N GLN A 155 -7.68 -3.05 -8.97
CA GLN A 155 -8.46 -3.08 -10.19
C GLN A 155 -7.53 -3.11 -11.40
N LEU A 156 -7.91 -3.82 -12.45
CA LEU A 156 -7.22 -3.77 -13.73
C LEU A 156 -8.00 -2.84 -14.67
N ILE A 157 -7.35 -1.79 -15.17
CA ILE A 157 -7.90 -0.84 -16.14
C ILE A 157 -6.89 -0.74 -17.29
N ASP A 158 -7.31 -1.08 -18.51
CA ASP A 158 -6.45 -1.08 -19.70
C ASP A 158 -5.10 -1.80 -19.47
N ASP A 159 -5.17 -3.00 -18.86
CA ASP A 159 -4.03 -3.84 -18.45
C ASP A 159 -3.06 -3.23 -17.42
N ALA A 160 -3.38 -2.05 -16.87
CA ALA A 160 -2.67 -1.45 -15.75
C ALA A 160 -3.31 -1.82 -14.42
N LEU A 161 -2.50 -2.06 -13.40
CA LEU A 161 -2.97 -2.25 -12.02
C LEU A 161 -3.17 -0.88 -11.38
N HIS A 162 -4.43 -0.59 -11.03
CA HIS A 162 -4.79 0.49 -10.14
C HIS A 162 -4.81 -0.06 -8.71
N PHE A 163 -3.82 0.38 -7.93
CA PHE A 163 -3.65 0.02 -6.53
C PHE A 163 -4.05 1.23 -5.68
N ASP A 164 -5.28 1.23 -5.16
CA ASP A 164 -5.68 2.27 -4.21
C ASP A 164 -5.35 1.81 -2.80
N LEU A 165 -4.79 2.72 -2.01
CA LEU A 165 -4.49 2.50 -0.60
C LEU A 165 -5.07 3.64 0.26
N ARG A 166 -5.52 3.28 1.46
CA ARG A 166 -5.96 4.20 2.50
C ARG A 166 -5.33 3.78 3.82
N MET A 167 -4.34 4.53 4.26
CA MET A 167 -3.61 4.27 5.51
C MET A 167 -4.39 4.80 6.72
N ARG A 168 -4.23 4.16 7.87
CA ARG A 168 -4.63 4.72 9.17
C ARG A 168 -3.43 5.43 9.80
N ASP A 169 -3.58 6.68 10.23
CA ASP A 169 -2.50 7.47 10.87
C ASP A 169 -2.40 7.14 12.36
N GLU A 170 -2.06 5.89 12.69
CA GLU A 170 -1.91 5.44 14.08
C GLU A 170 -0.69 4.55 14.27
N LEU A 171 -0.09 4.63 15.48
CA LEU A 171 0.89 3.65 15.93
C LEU A 171 0.26 2.26 15.93
N ILE A 172 1.08 1.25 15.67
CA ILE A 172 0.62 -0.13 15.69
C ILE A 172 0.01 -0.49 17.05
N ASP A 173 -1.24 -0.95 17.02
CA ASP A 173 -1.85 -1.60 18.17
C ASP A 173 -1.33 -3.04 18.25
N LEU A 174 -0.33 -3.28 19.11
CA LEU A 174 0.26 -4.61 19.34
C LEU A 174 -0.73 -5.62 19.96
N ASP A 175 -1.88 -5.15 20.45
CA ASP A 175 -2.99 -5.99 20.91
C ASP A 175 -4.01 -6.29 19.80
N ASN A 176 -3.80 -5.77 18.59
CA ASN A 176 -4.70 -6.00 17.47
C ASN A 176 -4.82 -7.51 17.18
N PRO A 177 -6.03 -8.10 17.24
CA PRO A 177 -6.22 -9.53 17.04
C PRO A 177 -5.81 -10.00 15.63
N ASP A 178 -5.84 -9.10 14.65
CA ASP A 178 -5.42 -9.39 13.27
C ASP A 178 -3.87 -9.52 13.15
N LEU A 179 -3.09 -9.13 14.18
CA LEU A 179 -1.65 -9.40 14.27
C LEU A 179 -1.35 -10.77 14.89
N ARG A 180 -2.26 -11.26 15.75
CA ARG A 180 -2.09 -12.50 16.51
C ARG A 180 -2.72 -13.72 15.84
N SER A 181 -3.56 -13.48 14.84
CA SER A 181 -4.21 -14.51 14.05
C SER A 181 -4.11 -14.13 12.58
N SER A 182 -3.74 -15.08 11.71
CA SER A 182 -3.77 -14.89 10.26
C SER A 182 -5.23 -14.70 9.84
N PRO A 183 -5.69 -13.48 9.55
CA PRO A 183 -7.06 -13.29 9.16
C PRO A 183 -7.24 -13.98 7.81
N PRO A 184 -8.42 -14.56 7.53
CA PRO A 184 -8.60 -15.28 6.28
C PRO A 184 -8.36 -14.34 5.10
N VAL A 185 -7.61 -14.81 4.10
CA VAL A 185 -7.31 -14.01 2.91
C VAL A 185 -8.61 -13.57 2.25
N GLU A 186 -9.56 -14.50 2.12
CA GLU A 186 -10.89 -14.27 1.56
C GLU A 186 -11.90 -14.35 2.70
N GLY A 187 -12.66 -13.28 2.93
CA GLY A 187 -13.41 -13.16 4.18
C GLY A 187 -14.75 -12.44 4.10
N GLY A 188 -15.21 -12.04 2.91
CA GLY A 188 -16.38 -11.16 2.82
C GLY A 188 -17.24 -11.32 1.59
N SER A 189 -18.53 -10.99 1.77
CA SER A 189 -19.39 -10.53 0.70
C SER A 189 -19.10 -9.06 0.42
N PRO A 190 -19.28 -8.56 -0.81
CA PRO A 190 -19.31 -7.13 -1.11
C PRO A 190 -20.18 -6.30 -0.16
N ALA A 191 -21.27 -6.90 0.35
CA ALA A 191 -22.16 -6.27 1.31
C ALA A 191 -21.50 -5.93 2.66
N ASN A 192 -20.39 -6.59 2.99
CA ASN A 192 -19.63 -6.38 4.23
C ASN A 192 -18.35 -5.56 3.99
N CYS A 193 -18.21 -4.96 2.80
CA CYS A 193 -17.08 -4.10 2.49
C CYS A 193 -17.13 -2.83 3.34
N GLN A 194 -16.10 -2.63 4.15
CA GLN A 194 -15.95 -1.41 4.96
C GLN A 194 -14.89 -0.46 4.37
N ALA A 195 -14.42 -0.70 3.14
CA ALA A 195 -13.35 0.14 2.58
C ALA A 195 -13.78 1.61 2.39
N ASP A 196 -15.04 1.87 2.01
CA ASP A 196 -15.56 3.23 1.86
C ASP A 196 -15.90 3.91 3.19
N ASP A 197 -16.32 3.11 4.18
CA ASP A 197 -16.72 3.57 5.52
C ASP A 197 -16.05 2.69 6.59
N PRO A 198 -14.73 2.84 6.77
CA PRO A 198 -13.96 1.98 7.65
C PRO A 198 -14.26 2.30 9.12
N PRO A 199 -14.42 1.29 10.00
CA PRO A 199 -14.56 1.54 11.43
C PRO A 199 -13.29 2.19 11.99
N GLY A 200 -13.48 3.08 12.97
CA GLY A 200 -12.41 3.86 13.59
C GLY A 200 -12.30 5.28 13.01
N GLU A 201 -11.44 6.08 13.64
CA GLU A 201 -11.13 7.44 13.21
C GLU A 201 -9.76 7.44 12.48
N ASP A 202 -9.30 8.60 12.00
CA ASP A 202 -7.94 8.81 11.49
C ASP A 202 -7.52 8.03 10.22
N TRP A 203 -8.50 7.69 9.38
CA TRP A 203 -8.22 7.18 8.04
C TRP A 203 -7.84 8.31 7.08
N GLY A 204 -6.69 8.18 6.42
CA GLY A 204 -6.22 9.11 5.39
C GLY A 204 -7.13 9.17 4.16
N ALA A 205 -6.81 10.01 3.18
CA ALA A 205 -7.49 9.96 1.89
C ALA A 205 -7.06 8.72 1.09
N TRP A 206 -7.90 8.29 0.14
CA TRP A 206 -7.47 7.30 -0.84
C TRP A 206 -6.34 7.87 -1.70
N THR A 207 -5.28 7.07 -1.88
CA THR A 207 -4.17 7.35 -2.79
C THR A 207 -4.11 6.24 -3.82
N THR A 208 -4.10 6.59 -5.10
CA THR A 208 -4.02 5.63 -6.21
C THR A 208 -2.60 5.62 -6.74
N CYS A 209 -1.98 4.43 -6.78
CA CYS A 209 -0.76 4.18 -7.55
C CYS A 209 -1.11 3.32 -8.77
N VAL A 210 -0.60 3.69 -9.94
CA VAL A 210 -0.86 2.98 -11.19
C VAL A 210 0.39 2.26 -11.64
N PHE A 211 0.27 0.97 -11.89
CA PHE A 211 1.38 0.12 -12.31
C PHE A 211 1.12 -0.49 -13.69
N THR A 212 2.20 -0.69 -14.44
CA THR A 212 2.20 -1.42 -15.69
C THR A 212 2.86 -2.77 -15.50
N ARG A 213 2.34 -3.80 -16.16
CA ARG A 213 2.90 -5.14 -16.05
C ARG A 213 4.22 -5.19 -16.83
N GLN A 214 5.28 -5.68 -16.20
CA GLN A 214 6.50 -5.99 -16.95
C GLN A 214 6.25 -7.27 -17.78
N PRO A 215 6.60 -7.28 -19.07
CA PRO A 215 6.40 -8.44 -19.94
C PRO A 215 7.22 -9.66 -19.53
#